data_AF-A0A522R5Y6-F1
#
_entry.id   AF-A0A522R5Y6-F1
#
_cell.length_a   1.000
_cell.length_b   1.000
_cell.length_c   1.000
_cell.angle_alpha   90.00
_cell.angle_beta   90.00
_cell.angle_gamma   90.00
#
_symmetry.space_group_name_H-M   'P 1'
#
loop_
_entity.id
_entity.type
_entity.pdbx_description
1 polymer ?
#
loop_
_entity_poly.entity_id
_entity_poly.type
_entity_poly.pdbx_seq_one_letter_code
_entity_poly.pdbx_strand_id
1 'polypeptide(L)'
;KGRWHYLEHDWVANEGGYVFEPPGETHTLVVPDDVEEMVTLFQVNGVMYYVDPWGKPLGYEDVFTKIDMCRKHYTEAGLGRDYVDQFIR
;
A
#
# COMPACT_ATOMS: atom_id res chain seq x y z
N LYS A 1 -0.92 14.15 0.51
CA LYS A 1 -0.63 14.95 -0.71
C LYS A 1 -1.27 14.29 -1.92
N GLY A 2 -1.60 15.08 -2.94
CA GLY A 2 -2.23 14.56 -4.15
C GLY A 2 -3.66 14.07 -3.90
N ARG A 3 -4.16 13.29 -4.86
CA ARG A 3 -5.47 12.65 -4.76
C ARG A 3 -5.44 11.23 -5.32
N TRP A 4 -6.30 10.37 -4.79
CA TRP A 4 -6.45 8.98 -5.23
C TRP A 4 -7.86 8.49 -4.94
N HIS A 5 -8.24 7.37 -5.53
CA HIS A 5 -9.54 6.74 -5.32
C HIS A 5 -9.43 5.22 -5.49
N TYR A 6 -10.47 4.51 -5.07
CA TYR A 6 -10.71 3.12 -5.47
C TYR A 6 -11.74 3.10 -6.59
N LEU A 7 -11.58 2.24 -7.60
CA LEU A 7 -12.53 2.11 -8.70
C LEU A 7 -13.92 1.64 -8.25
N GLU A 8 -13.99 1.00 -7.09
CA GLU A 8 -15.16 0.39 -6.49
C GLU A 8 -15.99 1.38 -5.65
N HIS A 9 -15.55 2.64 -5.56
CA HIS A 9 -16.23 3.69 -4.80
C HIS A 9 -16.36 5.01 -5.56
N ASP A 10 -17.40 5.78 -5.20
CA ASP A 10 -17.72 7.07 -5.83
C ASP A 10 -16.97 8.28 -5.21
N TRP A 11 -16.04 8.05 -4.28
CA TRP A 11 -15.31 9.11 -3.58
C TRP A 11 -13.88 9.28 -4.12
N VAL A 12 -13.31 10.46 -3.88
CA VAL A 12 -11.88 10.75 -4.13
C VAL A 12 -11.24 11.27 -2.85
N ALA A 13 -10.20 10.58 -2.39
CA ALA A 13 -9.40 11.02 -1.25
C ALA A 13 -8.49 12.17 -1.69
N ASN A 14 -8.53 13.27 -0.95
CA ASN A 14 -7.68 14.44 -1.13
C ASN A 14 -6.85 14.67 0.13
N GLU A 15 -5.93 15.64 0.09
CA GLU A 15 -5.14 16.02 1.25
C GLU A 15 -6.03 16.39 2.46
N GLY A 16 -5.72 15.82 3.62
CA GLY A 16 -6.51 15.93 4.85
C GLY A 16 -7.70 14.96 4.93
N GLY A 17 -7.96 14.18 3.89
CA GLY A 17 -9.00 13.15 3.88
C GLY A 17 -8.67 11.96 4.79
N TYR A 18 -9.73 11.30 5.27
CA TYR A 18 -9.66 10.05 6.01
C TYR A 18 -10.52 9.00 5.30
N VAL A 19 -9.97 7.81 5.11
CA VAL A 19 -10.64 6.65 4.52
C VAL A 19 -10.54 5.50 5.51
N PHE A 20 -11.64 4.76 5.66
CA PHE A 20 -11.69 3.52 6.41
C PHE A 20 -12.21 2.42 5.52
N GLU A 21 -11.49 1.31 5.46
CA GLU A 21 -11.80 0.15 4.64
C GLU A 21 -12.21 -1.01 5.56
N PRO A 22 -13.45 -1.53 5.46
CA PRO A 22 -13.85 -2.71 6.20
C PRO A 22 -13.09 -3.96 5.71
N PRO A 23 -12.83 -4.93 6.60
CA PRO A 23 -12.15 -6.16 6.21
C PRO A 23 -12.96 -6.96 5.19
N GLY A 24 -12.26 -7.58 4.23
CA GLY A 24 -12.85 -8.44 3.21
C GLY A 24 -13.30 -7.73 1.94
N GLU A 25 -13.07 -6.42 1.84
CA GLU A 25 -13.28 -5.66 0.61
C GLU A 25 -12.11 -5.83 -0.37
N THR A 26 -12.43 -5.98 -1.66
CA THR A 26 -11.47 -5.95 -2.76
C THR A 26 -11.58 -4.61 -3.44
N HIS A 27 -10.45 -3.92 -3.62
CA HIS A 27 -10.41 -2.61 -4.24
C HIS A 27 -9.18 -2.41 -5.13
N THR A 28 -9.25 -1.42 -6.01
CA THR A 28 -8.21 -1.06 -6.96
C THR A 28 -7.75 0.38 -6.75
N LEU A 29 -6.60 0.60 -6.10
CA LEU A 29 -6.08 1.94 -5.83
C LEU A 29 -5.61 2.61 -7.13
N VAL A 30 -6.14 3.80 -7.43
CA VAL A 30 -5.78 4.58 -8.61
C VAL A 30 -5.40 6.01 -8.24
N VAL A 31 -4.24 6.42 -8.72
CA VAL A 31 -3.80 7.82 -8.74
C VAL A 31 -4.05 8.36 -10.16
N PRO A 32 -4.86 9.43 -10.33
CA PRO A 32 -5.12 10.02 -11.65
C PRO A 32 -3.84 10.53 -12.33
N ASP A 33 -3.77 10.46 -13.66
CA ASP A 33 -2.58 10.79 -14.46
C ASP A 33 -2.08 12.24 -14.31
N ASP A 34 -2.97 13.17 -13.94
CA ASP A 34 -2.63 14.58 -13.72
C ASP A 34 -2.10 14.88 -12.30
N VAL A 35 -1.97 13.85 -11.45
CA VAL A 35 -1.41 13.97 -10.10
C VAL A 35 0.08 13.63 -10.14
N GLU A 36 0.93 14.64 -9.89
CA GLU A 36 2.39 14.47 -9.88
C GLU A 36 2.87 13.47 -8.81
N GLU A 37 2.34 13.56 -7.59
CA GLU A 37 2.69 12.68 -6.49
C GLU A 37 1.48 12.46 -5.56
N MET A 38 1.30 11.22 -5.11
CA MET A 38 0.39 10.85 -4.03
C MET A 38 1.18 10.36 -2.83
N VAL A 39 0.90 10.94 -1.66
CA VAL A 39 1.45 10.48 -0.38
C VAL A 39 0.32 10.37 0.62
N THR A 40 0.11 9.15 1.12
CA THR A 40 -0.92 8.78 2.11
C THR A 40 -0.30 7.91 3.19
N LEU A 41 -0.66 8.15 4.45
CA LEU A 41 -0.31 7.27 5.56
C LEU A 41 -1.35 6.15 5.65
N PHE A 42 -0.90 4.90 5.46
CA PHE A 42 -1.73 3.72 5.63
C PHE A 42 -1.38 2.98 6.92
N GLN A 43 -2.41 2.59 7.68
CA GLN A 43 -2.30 1.57 8.71
C GLN A 43 -3.00 0.30 8.20
N VAL A 44 -2.20 -0.63 7.67
CA VAL A 44 -2.70 -1.89 7.11
C VAL A 44 -2.67 -2.96 8.19
N ASN A 45 -3.77 -3.69 8.35
CA ASN A 45 -3.87 -4.82 9.26
C ASN A 45 -4.07 -6.11 8.45
N GLY A 46 -3.30 -7.15 8.77
CA GLY A 46 -3.41 -8.44 8.09
C GLY A 46 -2.54 -8.52 6.83
N VAL A 47 -3.11 -9.11 5.78
CA VAL A 47 -2.41 -9.44 4.52
C VAL A 47 -3.07 -8.68 3.38
N MET A 48 -2.25 -8.12 2.49
CA MET A 48 -2.70 -7.66 1.18
C MET A 48 -2.72 -8.85 0.24
N TYR A 49 -3.90 -9.26 -0.25
CA TYR A 49 -4.04 -10.40 -1.16
C TYR A 49 -4.38 -9.93 -2.56
N TYR A 50 -3.47 -10.17 -3.49
CA TYR A 50 -3.61 -9.71 -4.87
C TYR A 50 -4.40 -10.71 -5.70
N VAL A 51 -5.38 -10.19 -6.43
CA VAL A 51 -6.23 -10.97 -7.33
C VAL A 51 -6.28 -10.33 -8.72
N ASP A 52 -6.60 -11.14 -9.72
CA ASP A 52 -6.95 -10.65 -11.05
C ASP A 52 -8.41 -10.13 -11.09
N PRO A 53 -8.87 -9.55 -12.22
CA PRO A 53 -10.24 -9.04 -12.34
C PRO A 53 -11.35 -10.09 -12.16
N TRP A 54 -11.03 -11.38 -12.15
CA TRP A 54 -11.96 -12.49 -11.92
C TRP A 54 -11.83 -13.10 -10.52
N GLY A 55 -11.08 -12.44 -9.62
CA GLY A 55 -10.87 -12.89 -8.25
C GLY A 55 -9.88 -14.05 -8.13
N LYS A 56 -9.13 -14.38 -9.19
CA LYS A 56 -8.12 -15.44 -9.12
C LYS A 56 -6.91 -14.95 -8.34
N PRO A 57 -6.37 -15.75 -7.40
CA PRO A 57 -5.14 -15.44 -6.70
C PRO A 57 -3.94 -15.15 -7.61
N LEU A 58 -3.24 -14.04 -7.36
CA LEU A 58 -1.97 -13.67 -8.00
C LEU A 58 -0.80 -13.68 -7.02
N GLY A 59 -1.04 -13.39 -5.75
CA GLY A 59 0.01 -13.33 -4.73
C GLY A 59 -0.48 -12.67 -3.45
N TYR A 60 0.43 -12.45 -2.51
CA TYR A 60 0.13 -11.76 -1.26
C TYR A 60 1.35 -11.02 -0.72
N GLU A 61 1.09 -10.02 0.12
CA GLU A 61 2.06 -9.37 1.00
C GLU A 61 1.56 -9.41 2.44
N ASP A 62 2.36 -10.00 3.31
CA ASP A 62 2.23 -9.96 4.76
C ASP A 62 3.36 -9.14 5.39
N VAL A 63 3.41 -9.09 6.72
CA VAL A 63 4.45 -8.31 7.42
C VAL A 63 5.87 -8.80 7.13
N PHE A 64 6.07 -10.12 6.95
CA PHE A 64 7.40 -10.70 6.77
C PHE A 64 7.95 -10.43 5.37
N THR A 65 7.13 -10.69 4.35
CA THR A 65 7.43 -10.37 2.95
C THR A 65 7.67 -8.87 2.77
N LYS A 66 6.91 -8.00 3.47
CA LYS A 66 7.13 -6.55 3.43
C LYS A 66 8.46 -6.15 4.08
N ILE A 67 8.79 -6.71 5.24
CA ILE A 67 10.06 -6.46 5.92
C ILE A 67 11.23 -6.87 5.02
N ASP A 68 11.16 -8.04 4.38
CA ASP A 68 12.23 -8.53 3.51
C ASP A 68 12.37 -7.67 2.24
N MET A 69 11.26 -7.23 1.64
CA MET A 69 11.25 -6.27 0.53
C MET A 69 11.94 -4.96 0.93
N CYS A 70 11.57 -4.38 2.08
CA CYS A 70 12.19 -3.16 2.58
C CYS A 70 13.68 -3.38 2.86
N ARG A 71 14.07 -4.45 3.55
CA ARG A 71 15.48 -4.75 3.85
C ARG A 71 16.33 -4.82 2.59
N LYS A 72 15.82 -5.45 1.53
CA LYS A 72 16.49 -5.49 0.23
C LYS A 72 16.66 -4.09 -0.35
N HIS A 73 15.59 -3.32 -0.43
CA HIS A 73 15.62 -1.96 -0.98
C HIS A 73 16.58 -1.03 -0.22
N TYR A 74 16.48 -1.01 1.11
CA TYR A 74 17.33 -0.18 1.97
C TYR A 74 18.82 -0.60 1.91
N THR A 75 19.12 -1.87 1.68
CA THR A 75 20.49 -2.33 1.42
C THR A 75 21.01 -1.79 0.08
N GLU A 76 20.22 -1.91 -0.99
CA GLU A 76 20.58 -1.41 -2.34
C GLU A 76 20.74 0.11 -2.37
N ALA A 77 19.96 0.84 -1.57
CA ALA A 77 20.05 2.29 -1.41
C ALA A 77 21.21 2.76 -0.50
N GLY A 78 22.01 1.83 0.06
CA GLY A 78 23.18 2.15 0.88
C GLY A 78 22.89 2.45 2.36
N LEU A 79 21.66 2.25 2.82
CA LEU A 79 21.26 2.41 4.23
C LEU A 79 21.51 1.15 5.07
N GLY A 80 21.72 0.01 4.40
CA GLY A 80 21.98 -1.28 5.03
C GLY A 80 20.71 -2.00 5.47
N ARG A 81 20.84 -3.32 5.64
CA ARG A 81 19.71 -4.21 5.95
C ARG A 81 19.04 -3.85 7.28
N ASP A 82 19.84 -3.58 8.29
CA ASP A 82 19.37 -3.41 9.68
C ASP A 82 18.68 -2.07 9.91
N TYR A 83 18.69 -1.16 8.91
CA TYR A 83 17.94 0.09 8.96
C TYR A 83 16.44 -0.16 9.20
N VAL A 84 15.88 -1.25 8.67
CA VAL A 84 14.45 -1.55 8.83
C VAL A 84 14.09 -1.94 10.28
N ASP A 85 15.04 -2.47 11.05
CA ASP A 85 14.77 -3.04 12.37
C ASP A 85 14.32 -1.97 13.38
N GLN A 86 14.67 -0.70 13.15
CA GLN A 86 14.24 0.42 14.00
C GLN A 86 12.72 0.68 13.97
N PHE A 87 12.02 0.17 12.96
CA PHE A 87 10.57 0.32 12.79
C PHE A 87 9.76 -0.86 13.34
N ILE A 88 10.41 -1.96 13.72
CA ILE A 88 9.75 -3.16 14.26
C ILE A 88 9.43 -2.93 15.75
N ARG A 89 8.23 -3.30 16.19
CA ARG A 89 7.74 -3.16 17.57
C ARG A 89 7.04 -4.43 18.03
#